data_AF-A0A7J7GM58-F1
#
_entry.id   AF-A0A7J7GM58-F1
#
_cell.length_a   1.000
_cell.length_b   1.000
_cell.length_c   1.000
_cell.angle_alpha   90.00
_cell.angle_beta   90.00
_cell.angle_gamma   90.00
#
_symmetry.space_group_name_H-M   'P 1'
#
loop_
_entity.id
_entity.type
_entity.pdbx_description
1 polymer ?
#
loop_
_entity_poly.entity_id
_entity_poly.type
_entity_poly.pdbx_seq_one_letter_code
_entity_poly.pdbx_strand_id
1 'polypeptide(L)'
;MGGSTSFTRRSYQTVLAAHLLSIVRVIALILTCLAEDVWQNLPFQYNTEDGSIAKSVFESRWPVLSERWLAFPDKEIDLWANILEYFDQLRTEVNKVLAVARTKKLIGSSLEAKVYLHTLNDSLVTKLNEMCEAKFK
;
A
#
# COMPACT_ATOMS: atom_id res chain seq x y z
N MET A 1 -11.02 10.79 -9.65
CA MET A 1 -9.68 10.76 -9.02
C MET A 1 -9.54 11.99 -8.16
N GLY A 2 -9.30 11.82 -6.85
CA GLY A 2 -9.18 12.93 -5.91
C GLY A 2 -8.03 13.85 -6.30
N GLY A 3 -8.24 15.17 -6.17
CA GLY A 3 -7.26 16.19 -6.49
C GLY A 3 -5.93 16.00 -5.74
N SER A 4 -4.89 16.70 -6.21
CA SER A 4 -3.51 16.56 -5.76
C SER A 4 -3.31 16.69 -4.23
N THR A 5 -4.26 17.26 -3.51
CA THR A 5 -4.22 17.55 -2.07
C THR A 5 -5.17 16.71 -1.21
N SER A 6 -5.90 15.74 -1.77
CA SER A 6 -6.83 14.92 -0.98
C SER A 6 -6.13 14.14 0.15
N PHE A 7 -6.79 14.04 1.30
CA PHE A 7 -6.29 13.31 2.48
C PHE A 7 -5.82 11.91 2.11
N THR A 8 -6.67 11.14 1.42
CA THR A 8 -6.35 9.79 0.94
C THR A 8 -5.05 9.75 0.14
N ARG A 9 -4.83 10.67 -0.79
CA ARG A 9 -3.59 10.73 -1.59
C ARG A 9 -2.38 11.04 -0.73
N ARG A 10 -2.47 11.98 0.21
CA ARG A 10 -1.38 12.32 1.12
C ARG A 10 -1.02 11.14 2.04
N SER A 11 -2.01 10.44 2.58
CA SER A 11 -1.79 9.24 3.39
C SER A 11 -1.02 8.17 2.62
N TYR A 12 -1.39 7.90 1.37
CA TYR A 12 -0.62 6.98 0.51
C TYR A 12 0.80 7.46 0.25
N GLN A 13 0.98 8.75 -0.07
CA GLN A 13 2.31 9.32 -0.32
C GLN A 13 3.22 9.21 0.91
N THR A 14 2.70 9.42 2.11
CA THR A 14 3.47 9.26 3.36
C THR A 14 3.95 7.82 3.52
N VAL A 15 3.07 6.83 3.33
CA VAL A 15 3.44 5.41 3.44
C VAL A 15 4.45 5.02 2.36
N LEU A 16 4.24 5.47 1.11
CA LEU A 16 5.13 5.19 -0.01
C LEU A 16 6.52 5.83 0.18
N ALA A 17 6.58 7.08 0.65
CA ALA A 17 7.84 7.76 0.93
C ALA A 17 8.63 7.04 2.03
N ALA A 18 7.96 6.61 3.09
CA ALA A 18 8.57 5.85 4.17
C ALA A 18 9.13 4.51 3.67
N HIS A 19 8.35 3.73 2.90
CA HIS A 19 8.81 2.46 2.34
C HIS A 19 9.96 2.63 1.35
N LEU A 20 9.88 3.63 0.47
CA LEU A 20 10.92 3.93 -0.51
C LEU A 20 12.25 4.22 0.20
N LEU A 21 12.24 5.10 1.21
CA LEU A 21 13.44 5.40 2.01
C LEU A 21 14.01 4.16 2.70
N SER A 22 13.16 3.36 3.35
CA SER A 22 13.62 2.14 4.02
C SER A 22 14.22 1.13 3.05
N ILE A 23 13.55 0.84 1.94
CA ILE A 23 14.01 -0.14 0.95
C ILE A 23 15.33 0.31 0.32
N VAL A 24 15.42 1.56 -0.14
CA VAL A 24 16.63 2.11 -0.80
C VAL A 24 17.84 2.01 0.12
N ARG A 25 17.66 2.28 1.42
CA ARG A 25 18.73 2.17 2.42
C ARG A 25 19.16 0.73 2.70
N VAL A 26 18.22 -0.20 2.73
CA VAL A 26 18.52 -1.63 2.92
C VAL A 26 19.26 -2.22 1.72
N ILE A 27 18.81 -1.91 0.51
CA ILE A 27 19.43 -2.45 -0.71
C ILE A 27 20.78 -1.80 -1.04
N ALA A 28 21.11 -0.65 -0.44
CA ALA A 28 22.36 0.06 -0.69
C ALA A 28 23.62 -0.78 -0.46
N LEU A 29 23.56 -1.79 0.42
CA LEU A 29 24.68 -2.71 0.68
C LEU A 29 24.95 -3.70 -0.46
N ILE A 30 23.93 -4.00 -1.27
CA ILE A 30 23.99 -5.02 -2.34
C ILE A 30 24.01 -4.35 -3.70
N LEU A 31 23.15 -3.34 -3.90
CA LEU A 31 22.93 -2.63 -5.15
C LEU A 31 23.30 -1.16 -4.99
N THR A 32 24.57 -0.88 -4.71
CA THR A 32 25.11 0.45 -4.41
C THR A 32 24.74 1.51 -5.45
N CYS A 33 25.04 1.25 -6.74
CA CYS A 33 24.77 2.21 -7.81
C CYS A 33 23.26 2.48 -7.98
N LEU A 34 22.43 1.43 -7.94
CA LEU A 34 20.99 1.59 -8.07
C LEU A 34 20.39 2.37 -6.89
N ALA A 35 20.84 2.06 -5.67
CA ALA A 35 20.38 2.76 -4.48
C ALA A 35 20.74 4.25 -4.55
N GLU A 36 21.95 4.57 -5.02
CA GLU A 36 22.40 5.96 -5.21
C GLU A 36 21.61 6.66 -6.32
N ASP A 37 21.39 6.01 -7.47
CA ASP A 37 20.58 6.56 -8.56
C ASP A 37 19.15 6.87 -8.12
N VAL A 38 18.53 5.97 -7.34
CA VAL A 38 17.20 6.22 -6.77
C VAL A 38 17.26 7.38 -5.77
N TRP A 39 18.29 7.46 -4.93
CA TRP A 39 18.47 8.53 -3.95
C TRP A 39 18.55 9.91 -4.62
N GLN A 40 19.32 10.03 -5.70
CA GLN A 40 19.45 11.26 -6.48
C GLN A 40 18.15 11.69 -7.16
N ASN A 41 17.22 10.75 -7.40
CA ASN A 41 15.93 11.01 -8.05
C ASN A 41 14.75 11.09 -7.05
N LEU A 42 15.01 11.17 -5.74
CA LEU A 42 13.95 11.33 -4.76
C LEU A 42 13.22 12.68 -4.95
N PRO A 43 11.87 12.69 -4.93
CA PRO A 43 11.08 13.91 -5.09
C PRO A 43 11.03 14.78 -3.82
N PHE A 44 11.83 14.44 -2.80
CA PHE A 44 11.89 15.10 -1.50
C PHE A 44 13.28 14.93 -0.89
N GLN A 45 13.62 15.79 0.07
CA GLN A 45 14.90 15.73 0.79
C GLN A 45 14.77 14.82 2.01
N TYR A 46 15.86 14.14 2.36
CA TYR A 46 15.98 13.37 3.59
C TYR A 46 16.94 14.09 4.55
N ASN A 47 16.45 14.42 5.73
CA ASN A 47 17.26 14.98 6.81
C ASN A 47 17.75 13.85 7.71
N THR A 48 19.04 13.85 8.01
CA THR A 48 19.62 12.97 9.01
C THR A 48 19.21 13.41 10.42
N GLU A 49 19.48 12.56 11.41
CA GLU A 49 19.23 12.86 12.83
C GLU A 49 19.96 14.13 13.29
N ASP A 50 21.11 14.43 12.68
CA ASP A 50 21.94 15.60 12.98
C ASP A 50 21.43 16.88 12.28
N GLY A 51 20.29 16.81 11.59
CA GLY A 51 19.67 17.93 10.88
C GLY A 51 20.29 18.27 9.52
N SER A 52 21.31 17.52 9.09
CA SER A 52 21.93 17.70 7.77
C SER A 52 21.15 17.00 6.67
N ILE A 53 21.17 17.57 5.47
CA ILE A 53 20.56 16.93 4.29
C ILE A 53 21.52 15.85 3.79
N ALA A 54 21.06 14.60 3.75
CA ALA A 54 21.82 13.49 3.19
C ALA A 54 21.82 13.59 1.66
N LYS A 55 22.98 13.86 1.07
CA LYS A 55 23.16 13.98 -0.38
C LYS A 55 23.31 12.63 -1.06
N SER A 56 23.72 11.60 -0.34
CA SER A 56 23.89 10.23 -0.84
C SER A 56 23.19 9.23 0.07
N VAL A 57 22.78 8.08 -0.47
CA VAL A 57 22.20 7.00 0.32
C VAL A 57 23.17 6.53 1.42
N PHE A 58 24.49 6.62 1.19
CA PHE A 58 25.49 6.19 2.15
C PHE A 58 25.60 7.12 3.37
N GLU A 59 25.08 8.35 3.28
CA GLU A 59 24.99 9.29 4.42
C GLU A 59 23.76 9.02 5.29
N SER A 60 22.80 8.22 4.81
CA SER A 60 21.48 8.08 5.43
C SER A 60 21.42 7.15 6.64
N ARG A 61 22.51 6.46 7.00
CA ARG A 61 22.62 5.40 8.05
C ARG A 61 21.65 4.23 7.82
N TRP A 62 21.71 3.20 8.68
CA TRP A 62 20.76 2.09 8.64
C TRP A 62 19.36 2.50 9.13
N PRO A 63 18.26 2.06 8.48
CA PRO A 63 16.91 2.44 8.87
C PRO A 63 16.60 2.04 10.31
N VAL A 64 16.14 3.02 11.08
CA VAL A 64 15.73 2.83 12.48
C VAL A 64 14.28 2.38 12.51
N LEU A 65 13.99 1.38 13.34
CA LEU A 65 12.63 0.92 13.58
C LEU A 65 11.84 2.02 14.30
N SER A 66 10.67 2.37 13.77
CA SER A 66 9.79 3.33 14.41
C SER A 66 9.07 2.68 15.60
N GLU A 67 9.33 3.15 16.81
CA GLU A 67 8.59 2.73 18.02
C GLU A 67 7.08 2.92 17.85
N ARG A 68 6.67 3.96 17.12
CA ARG A 68 5.26 4.23 16.80
C ARG A 68 4.63 3.11 15.96
N TRP A 69 5.38 2.53 15.02
CA TRP A 69 4.86 1.44 14.20
C TRP A 69 4.87 0.11 14.97
N LEU A 70 5.87 -0.09 15.83
CA LEU A 70 5.92 -1.26 16.73
C LEU A 70 4.82 -1.23 17.80
N ALA A 71 4.35 -0.05 18.19
CA ALA A 71 3.23 0.12 19.12
C ALA A 71 1.85 -0.16 18.47
N PHE A 72 1.81 -0.54 17.18
CA PHE A 72 0.55 -0.87 16.51
C PHE A 72 -0.06 -2.15 17.11
N PRO A 73 -1.35 -2.18 17.51
CA PRO A 73 -1.89 -3.29 18.30
C PRO A 73 -1.90 -4.62 17.53
N ASP A 74 -1.40 -5.69 18.14
CA ASP A 74 -1.37 -7.05 17.55
C ASP A 74 -2.77 -7.50 17.07
N LYS A 75 -3.81 -7.18 17.83
CA LYS A 75 -5.20 -7.49 17.46
C LYS A 75 -5.63 -6.85 16.15
N GLU A 76 -5.14 -5.65 15.85
CA GLU A 76 -5.41 -5.00 14.57
C GLU A 76 -4.60 -5.64 13.44
N ILE A 77 -3.36 -6.05 13.70
CA ILE A 77 -2.53 -6.80 12.73
C ILE A 77 -3.24 -8.10 12.33
N ASP A 78 -3.68 -8.89 13.30
CA ASP A 78 -4.41 -10.14 13.06
C ASP A 78 -5.72 -9.90 12.29
N LEU A 79 -6.43 -8.82 12.63
CA LEU A 79 -7.64 -8.42 11.92
C LEU A 79 -7.33 -8.11 10.44
N TRP A 80 -6.27 -7.36 10.16
CA TRP A 80 -5.85 -7.06 8.78
C TRP A 80 -5.38 -8.30 8.03
N ALA A 81 -4.67 -9.22 8.68
CA ALA A 81 -4.25 -10.49 8.08
C ALA A 81 -5.45 -11.33 7.64
N ASN A 82 -6.44 -11.51 8.53
CA ASN A 82 -7.67 -12.24 8.23
C ASN A 82 -8.47 -11.59 7.08
N ILE A 83 -8.54 -10.25 7.08
CA ILE A 83 -9.19 -9.49 6.01
C ILE A 83 -8.48 -9.72 4.68
N LEU A 84 -7.15 -9.62 4.65
CA LEU A 84 -6.36 -9.81 3.42
C LEU A 84 -6.53 -11.23 2.85
N GLU A 85 -6.49 -12.26 3.70
CA GLU A 85 -6.72 -13.65 3.29
C GLU A 85 -8.10 -13.81 2.64
N TYR A 86 -9.14 -13.27 3.29
CA TYR A 86 -10.49 -13.34 2.76
C TYR A 86 -10.63 -12.57 1.43
N PHE A 87 -10.08 -11.37 1.33
CA PHE A 87 -10.13 -10.56 0.11
C PHE A 87 -9.34 -11.20 -1.04
N ASP A 88 -8.25 -11.89 -0.77
CA ASP A 88 -7.48 -12.59 -1.80
C ASP A 88 -8.29 -13.73 -2.44
N GLN A 89 -8.98 -14.52 -1.62
CA GLN A 89 -9.90 -15.56 -2.11
C GLN A 89 -11.02 -14.95 -2.96
N LEU A 90 -11.67 -13.90 -2.45
CA LEU A 90 -12.75 -13.22 -3.16
C LEU A 90 -12.27 -12.62 -4.49
N ARG A 91 -11.13 -11.93 -4.48
CA ARG A 91 -10.52 -11.34 -5.67
C ARG A 91 -10.17 -12.41 -6.70
N THR A 92 -9.69 -13.57 -6.26
CA THR A 92 -9.40 -14.70 -7.13
C THR A 92 -10.65 -15.20 -7.84
N GLU A 93 -11.76 -15.41 -7.13
CA GLU A 93 -13.02 -15.86 -7.75
C GLU A 93 -13.63 -14.81 -8.69
N VAL A 94 -13.63 -13.54 -8.29
CA VAL A 94 -14.09 -12.44 -9.16
C VAL A 94 -13.25 -12.36 -10.43
N ASN A 95 -11.93 -12.47 -10.32
CA ASN A 95 -11.04 -12.44 -11.48
C ASN A 95 -11.28 -13.61 -12.45
N LYS A 96 -11.63 -14.80 -11.95
CA LYS A 96 -12.01 -15.94 -12.81
C LYS A 96 -13.24 -15.60 -13.65
N VAL A 97 -14.28 -15.02 -13.04
CA VAL A 97 -15.51 -14.62 -13.75
C VAL A 97 -15.22 -13.50 -14.77
N LEU A 98 -14.42 -12.49 -14.37
CA LEU A 98 -13.99 -11.42 -15.28
C LEU A 98 -13.17 -11.95 -16.45
N ALA A 99 -12.32 -12.95 -16.23
CA ALA A 99 -11.55 -13.59 -17.30
C ALA A 99 -12.47 -14.29 -18.31
N VAL A 100 -13.49 -15.02 -17.85
CA VAL A 100 -14.50 -15.63 -18.74
C VAL A 100 -15.24 -14.56 -19.55
N ALA A 101 -15.62 -13.45 -18.93
CA ALA A 101 -16.26 -12.34 -19.63
C ALA A 101 -15.36 -11.69 -20.69
N ARG A 102 -14.04 -11.55 -20.42
CA ARG A 102 -13.06 -11.09 -21.41
C ARG A 102 -12.90 -12.07 -22.57
N THR A 103 -12.81 -13.38 -22.30
CA THR A 103 -12.73 -14.40 -23.36
C THR A 103 -13.97 -14.38 -24.26
N LYS A 104 -15.15 -14.11 -23.68
CA LYS A 104 -16.40 -13.91 -24.42
C LYS A 104 -16.54 -12.53 -25.06
N LYS A 105 -15.51 -11.67 -24.98
CA LYS A 105 -15.47 -10.29 -25.47
C LYS A 105 -16.62 -9.40 -24.98
N LEU A 106 -17.16 -9.69 -23.79
CA LEU A 106 -18.23 -8.91 -23.17
C LEU A 106 -17.69 -7.64 -22.48
N ILE A 107 -16.44 -7.70 -22.01
CA ILE A 107 -15.71 -6.59 -21.40
C ILE A 107 -14.28 -6.55 -21.97
N GLY A 108 -13.71 -5.36 -22.13
CA GLY A 108 -12.29 -5.15 -22.42
C GLY A 108 -11.49 -4.99 -21.12
N SER A 109 -11.94 -4.10 -20.25
CA SER A 109 -11.29 -3.79 -18.96
C SER A 109 -12.11 -4.27 -17.76
N SER A 110 -11.44 -4.55 -16.62
CA SER A 110 -12.15 -4.81 -15.35
C SER A 110 -13.04 -3.63 -14.93
N LEU A 111 -12.69 -2.41 -15.35
CA LEU A 111 -13.41 -1.18 -14.98
C LEU A 111 -14.78 -1.06 -15.65
N GLU A 112 -15.02 -1.82 -16.72
CA GLU A 112 -16.30 -1.85 -17.45
C GLU A 112 -17.28 -2.83 -16.80
N ALA A 113 -16.82 -3.69 -15.89
CA ALA A 113 -17.63 -4.70 -15.25
C ALA A 113 -18.27 -4.15 -13.97
N LYS A 114 -19.55 -4.48 -13.77
CA LYS A 114 -20.23 -4.33 -12.49
C LYS A 114 -20.31 -5.70 -11.82
N VAL A 115 -19.67 -5.84 -10.66
CA VAL A 115 -19.63 -7.09 -9.90
C VAL A 115 -20.72 -7.05 -8.84
N TYR A 116 -21.57 -8.07 -8.83
CA TYR A 116 -22.53 -8.31 -7.75
C TYR A 116 -22.03 -9.49 -6.92
N LEU A 117 -21.81 -9.26 -5.63
CA LEU A 117 -21.37 -10.28 -4.69
C LEU A 117 -22.54 -10.65 -3.79
N HIS A 118 -22.81 -11.95 -3.70
CA HIS A 118 -23.81 -12.51 -2.81
C HIS A 118 -23.10 -13.47 -1.84
N THR A 119 -23.37 -13.31 -0.55
CA THR A 119 -22.85 -14.18 0.50
C THR A 119 -23.98 -14.54 1.45
N LEU A 120 -23.93 -15.74 2.02
CA LEU A 120 -24.89 -16.21 3.03
C LEU A 120 -24.46 -15.81 4.45
N ASN A 121 -23.29 -15.19 4.60
CA ASN A 121 -22.74 -14.79 5.89
C ASN A 121 -22.99 -13.30 6.14
N ASP A 122 -24.03 -13.00 6.92
CA ASP A 122 -24.45 -11.63 7.23
C ASP A 122 -23.35 -10.82 7.93
N SER A 123 -22.54 -11.44 8.78
CA SER A 123 -21.43 -10.76 9.47
C SER A 123 -20.39 -10.22 8.48
N LEU A 124 -20.17 -10.91 7.36
CA LEU A 124 -19.23 -10.45 6.33
C LEU A 124 -19.81 -9.26 5.55
N VAL A 125 -21.11 -9.25 5.28
CA VAL A 125 -21.78 -8.13 4.61
C VAL A 125 -21.69 -6.87 5.47
N THR A 126 -22.00 -6.98 6.77
CA THR A 126 -21.92 -5.86 7.70
C THR A 126 -20.49 -5.30 7.75
N LYS A 127 -19.49 -6.17 7.88
CA LYS A 127 -18.08 -5.74 7.98
C LYS A 127 -17.57 -5.10 6.69
N LEU A 128 -17.94 -5.63 5.52
CA LEU A 128 -17.60 -5.02 4.23
C LEU A 128 -18.27 -3.65 4.05
N ASN A 129 -19.52 -3.51 4.48
CA ASN A 129 -20.23 -2.23 4.44
C ASN A 129 -19.60 -1.20 5.39
N GLU A 130 -19.25 -1.60 6.61
CA GLU A 130 -18.54 -0.72 7.57
C GLU A 130 -17.21 -0.22 7.00
N MET A 131 -16.44 -1.09 6.33
CA MET A 131 -15.18 -0.69 5.68
C MET A 131 -15.40 0.26 4.50
N CYS A 132 -16.48 0.09 3.74
CA CYS A 132 -16.84 1.00 2.63
C CYS A 132 -17.33 2.36 3.12
N GLU A 133 -18.01 2.41 4.27
CA GLU A 133 -18.55 3.65 4.84
C GLU A 133 -17.57 4.43 5.73
N ALA A 134 -16.43 3.82 6.08
CA ALA A 134 -15.37 4.46 6.86
C ALA A 134 -14.80 5.69 6.13
N LYS A 135 -15.48 6.84 6.31
CA LYS A 135 -14.94 8.15 6.00
C LYS A 135 -13.79 8.40 6.96
N PHE A 136 -12.57 8.39 6.44
CA PHE A 136 -11.39 8.85 7.14
C PHE A 136 -11.69 10.26 7.70
N LYS A 137 -11.79 10.37 9.03
CA LYS A 137 -11.89 11.64 9.76
C LYS A 137 -10.56 12.38 9.72
#